data_AF-A0A8B5VXZ9-F1
#
_entry.id   AF-A0A8B5VXZ9-F1
#
_cell.length_a   1.000
_cell.length_b   1.000
_cell.length_c   1.000
_cell.angle_alpha   90.00
_cell.angle_beta   90.00
_cell.angle_gamma   90.00
#
_symmetry.space_group_name_H-M   'P 1'
#
loop_
_entity.id
_entity.type
_entity.pdbx_description
1 polymer ?
#
loop_
_entity_poly.entity_id
_entity_poly.type
_entity_poly.pdbx_seq_one_letter_code
_entity_poly.pdbx_strand_id
1 'polypeptide(L)'
;MIDPKYKAIVEIEGDKTDFEYRGFQCHIRRVNPEYSGHLCGYVEIPANHPVHGMDYDQVEEFYNYELPAHGGLTFASEVENAYWIGFDCAHSGDLCPAYPEGGQIFRWSGDSYKTMGYVEQNIKEIVDFMEDSK
;
A
#
# COMPACT_ATOMS: atom_id res chain seq x y z
N MET A 1 9.96 -18.30 -3.48
CA MET A 1 11.39 -17.89 -3.29
C MET A 1 11.54 -16.45 -3.78
N ILE A 2 12.25 -15.59 -3.05
CA ILE A 2 12.53 -14.21 -3.51
C ILE A 2 13.44 -14.29 -4.74
N ASP A 3 13.09 -13.58 -5.80
CA ASP A 3 13.93 -13.47 -6.99
C ASP A 3 15.29 -12.85 -6.61
N PRO A 4 16.43 -13.47 -6.98
CA PRO A 4 17.77 -12.97 -6.65
C PRO A 4 18.00 -11.49 -6.99
N LYS A 5 17.34 -10.95 -8.02
CA LYS A 5 17.40 -9.54 -8.41
C LYS A 5 16.90 -8.61 -7.30
N TYR A 6 15.90 -9.03 -6.53
CA TYR A 6 15.27 -8.23 -5.48
C TYR A 6 15.72 -8.60 -4.07
N LYS A 7 16.48 -9.68 -3.90
CA LYS A 7 16.93 -10.14 -2.58
C LYS A 7 17.62 -9.03 -1.78
N ALA A 8 18.59 -8.34 -2.38
CA ALA A 8 19.33 -7.29 -1.69
C ALA A 8 18.43 -6.10 -1.28
N ILE A 9 17.52 -5.66 -2.15
CA ILE A 9 16.64 -4.53 -1.83
C ILE A 9 15.61 -4.91 -0.77
N VAL A 10 15.05 -6.13 -0.82
CA VAL A 10 14.13 -6.62 0.21
C VAL A 10 14.83 -6.72 1.57
N GLU A 11 16.06 -7.21 1.62
CA GLU A 11 16.86 -7.27 2.86
C GLU A 11 17.17 -5.87 3.42
N ILE A 12 17.44 -4.88 2.57
CA ILE A 12 17.71 -3.49 2.98
C ILE A 12 16.44 -2.78 3.45
N GLU A 13 15.35 -2.92 2.72
CA GLU A 13 14.07 -2.28 3.05
C GLU A 13 13.40 -2.91 4.27
N GLY A 14 13.61 -4.21 4.50
CA GLY A 14 12.85 -4.98 5.46
C GLY A 14 11.38 -5.15 5.04
N ASP A 15 10.56 -5.48 6.04
CA ASP A 15 9.16 -5.88 5.83
C ASP A 15 8.13 -4.91 6.42
N LYS A 16 8.56 -3.97 7.27
CA LYS A 16 7.66 -3.06 7.98
C LYS A 16 8.32 -1.71 8.20
N THR A 17 7.55 -0.66 7.95
CA THR A 17 7.87 0.72 8.32
C THR A 17 6.62 1.36 8.90
N ASP A 18 6.77 2.06 10.02
CA ASP A 18 5.72 2.84 10.67
C ASP A 18 6.19 4.29 10.77
N PHE A 19 5.30 5.22 10.46
CA PHE A 19 5.58 6.65 10.54
C PHE A 19 4.31 7.45 10.77
N GLU A 20 4.46 8.70 11.22
CA GLU A 20 3.37 9.64 11.35
C GLU A 20 3.47 10.71 10.26
N TYR A 21 2.35 11.07 9.64
CA TYR A 21 2.26 12.17 8.69
C TYR A 21 0.97 12.96 8.88
N ARG A 22 1.09 14.28 9.07
CA ARG A 22 -0.03 15.21 9.33
C ARG A 22 -0.99 14.74 10.45
N GLY A 23 -0.48 14.02 11.44
CA GLY A 23 -1.25 13.49 12.57
C GLY A 23 -1.93 12.13 12.32
N PHE A 24 -1.72 11.51 11.15
CA PHE A 24 -2.18 10.15 10.85
C PHE A 24 -1.05 9.15 11.05
N GLN A 25 -1.36 8.02 11.68
CA GLN A 25 -0.44 6.87 11.72
C GLN A 25 -0.47 6.17 10.38
N CYS A 26 0.71 5.88 9.85
CA CYS A 26 0.91 5.34 8.51
C CYS A 26 1.77 4.09 8.58
N HIS A 27 1.43 3.10 7.75
CA HIS A 27 2.03 1.78 7.81
C HIS A 27 2.40 1.30 6.43
N ILE A 28 3.64 0.84 6.28
CA ILE A 28 4.08 0.08 5.12
C ILE A 28 4.29 -1.36 5.56
N ARG A 29 3.71 -2.32 4.84
CA ARG A 29 3.84 -3.75 5.13
C ARG A 29 4.22 -4.50 3.87
N ARG A 30 5.18 -5.42 3.99
CA ARG A 30 5.46 -6.41 2.97
C ARG A 30 4.57 -7.63 3.16
N VAL A 31 3.88 -8.04 2.11
CA VAL A 31 3.22 -9.34 2.07
C VAL A 31 4.29 -10.42 2.18
N ASN A 32 4.04 -11.47 2.96
CA ASN A 32 5.02 -12.54 3.19
C ASN A 32 5.67 -12.98 1.85
N PRO A 33 7.02 -12.94 1.74
CA PRO A 33 7.75 -13.34 0.54
C PRO A 33 7.57 -14.80 0.11
N GLU A 34 6.88 -15.65 0.88
CA GLU A 34 6.41 -16.95 0.41
C GLU A 34 5.29 -16.82 -0.64
N TYR A 35 4.54 -15.72 -0.65
CA TYR A 35 3.48 -15.45 -1.62
C TYR A 35 3.96 -14.54 -2.75
N SER A 36 4.16 -13.25 -2.45
CA SER A 36 4.40 -12.21 -3.46
C SER A 36 5.51 -11.24 -3.08
N GLY A 37 5.69 -10.95 -1.79
CA GLY A 37 6.74 -10.04 -1.33
C GLY A 37 6.51 -8.56 -1.69
N HIS A 38 5.36 -8.21 -2.31
CA HIS A 38 5.06 -6.81 -2.64
C HIS A 38 4.78 -6.00 -1.36
N LEU A 39 4.93 -4.68 -1.48
CA LEU A 39 4.59 -3.75 -0.41
C LEU A 39 3.14 -3.31 -0.53
N CYS A 40 2.56 -2.97 0.61
CA CYS A 40 1.27 -2.34 0.73
C CYS A 40 1.41 -1.09 1.62
N GLY A 41 0.63 -0.06 1.32
CA GLY A 41 0.60 1.18 2.09
C GLY A 41 -0.75 1.38 2.76
N TYR A 42 -0.73 1.81 4.02
CA TYR A 42 -1.94 2.00 4.82
C TYR A 42 -1.90 3.30 5.62
N VAL A 43 -3.08 3.86 5.86
CA VAL A 43 -3.34 4.98 6.75
C VAL A 43 -4.35 4.53 7.79
N GLU A 44 -4.01 4.72 9.07
CA GLU A 44 -4.95 4.57 10.16
C GLU A 44 -5.92 5.77 10.17
N ILE A 45 -7.21 5.49 10.08
CA ILE A 45 -8.27 6.48 10.07
C ILE A 45 -8.79 6.67 11.51
N PRO A 46 -8.62 7.87 12.11
CA PRO A 46 -9.10 8.14 13.46
C PRO A 46 -10.62 7.94 13.61
N ALA A 47 -11.07 7.51 14.78
CA ALA A 47 -12.50 7.24 15.05
C ALA A 47 -13.43 8.45 14.87
N ASN A 48 -12.89 9.67 14.91
CA ASN A 48 -13.63 10.91 14.67
C ASN A 48 -13.54 11.40 13.22
N HIS A 49 -12.86 10.69 12.33
CA HIS A 49 -12.73 11.05 10.93
C HIS A 49 -14.01 10.66 10.15
N PRO A 50 -14.51 11.47 9.21
CA PRO A 50 -15.78 11.22 8.53
C PRO A 50 -15.87 9.87 7.81
N VAL A 51 -14.73 9.36 7.29
CA VAL A 51 -14.69 8.08 6.56
C VAL A 51 -14.29 6.89 7.42
N HIS A 52 -14.21 7.04 8.74
CA HIS A 52 -13.91 5.91 9.62
C HIS A 52 -15.00 4.83 9.51
N GLY A 53 -14.58 3.57 9.33
CA GLY A 53 -15.49 2.43 9.22
C GLY A 53 -16.10 2.21 7.83
N MET A 54 -15.82 3.09 6.86
CA MET A 54 -16.26 2.94 5.47
C MET A 54 -15.37 1.96 4.72
N ASP A 55 -15.96 1.10 3.89
CA ASP A 55 -15.18 0.33 2.92
C ASP A 55 -14.55 1.25 1.86
N TYR A 56 -13.61 0.74 1.07
CA TYR A 56 -12.82 1.57 0.16
C TYR A 56 -13.67 2.24 -0.93
N ASP A 57 -14.73 1.58 -1.43
CA ASP A 57 -15.64 2.16 -2.43
C ASP A 57 -16.45 3.32 -1.82
N GLN A 58 -16.90 3.16 -0.58
CA GLN A 58 -17.59 4.21 0.18
C GLN A 58 -16.70 5.42 0.47
N VAL A 59 -15.40 5.22 0.72
CA VAL A 59 -14.45 6.34 0.88
C VAL A 59 -14.41 7.17 -0.39
N GLU A 60 -14.27 6.55 -1.56
CA GLU A 60 -14.22 7.25 -2.85
C GLU A 60 -15.55 7.94 -3.19
N GLU A 61 -16.69 7.30 -2.86
CA GLU A 61 -18.02 7.92 -2.99
C GLU A 61 -18.15 9.15 -2.08
N PHE A 62 -17.67 9.09 -0.84
CA PHE A 62 -17.71 10.21 0.11
C PHE A 62 -16.97 11.43 -0.42
N TYR A 63 -15.78 11.24 -0.98
CA TYR A 63 -15.00 12.32 -1.59
C TYR A 63 -15.46 12.67 -3.01
N ASN A 64 -16.37 11.89 -3.60
CA ASN A 64 -16.80 12.00 -4.99
C ASN A 64 -15.59 12.04 -5.95
N TYR A 65 -14.55 11.26 -5.61
CA TYR A 65 -13.26 11.23 -6.30
C TYR A 65 -12.47 9.97 -5.90
N GLU A 66 -11.71 9.40 -6.83
CA GLU A 66 -10.77 8.30 -6.57
C GLU A 66 -9.54 8.85 -5.84
N LEU A 67 -9.23 8.34 -4.64
CA LEU A 67 -8.09 8.83 -3.87
C LEU A 67 -6.78 8.57 -4.64
N PRO A 68 -5.75 9.42 -4.48
CA PRO A 68 -4.46 9.26 -5.18
C PRO A 68 -3.62 8.13 -4.57
N ALA A 69 -4.17 6.93 -4.56
CA ALA A 69 -3.53 5.69 -4.16
C ALA A 69 -2.97 4.98 -5.40
N HIS A 70 -1.86 4.25 -5.24
CA HIS A 70 -1.30 3.45 -6.33
C HIS A 70 -2.28 2.34 -6.73
N GLY A 71 -2.90 2.49 -7.89
CA GLY A 71 -3.91 1.55 -8.39
C GLY A 71 -5.28 1.66 -7.71
N GLY A 72 -5.51 2.73 -6.95
CA GLY A 72 -6.74 2.92 -6.16
C GLY A 72 -6.66 2.29 -4.78
N LEU A 73 -7.68 2.52 -3.95
CA LEU A 73 -7.79 1.84 -2.66
C LEU A 73 -8.19 0.36 -2.87
N THR A 74 -7.49 -0.54 -2.19
CA THR A 74 -7.76 -1.99 -2.26
C THR A 74 -7.99 -2.62 -0.89
N PHE A 75 -7.90 -1.82 0.18
CA PHE A 75 -8.09 -2.27 1.55
C PHE A 75 -8.83 -1.23 2.39
N ALA A 76 -9.80 -1.68 3.18
CA ALA A 76 -10.47 -0.91 4.23
C ALA A 76 -10.99 -1.88 5.29
N SER A 77 -10.37 -1.93 6.46
CA SER A 77 -10.78 -2.86 7.53
C SER A 77 -10.16 -2.54 8.89
N GLU A 78 -10.66 -3.21 9.92
CA GLU A 78 -10.11 -3.16 11.27
C GLU A 78 -8.86 -4.03 11.39
N VAL A 79 -7.77 -3.44 11.90
CA VAL A 79 -6.48 -4.07 12.18
C VAL A 79 -6.09 -3.73 13.62
N GLU A 80 -6.02 -4.74 14.49
CA GLU A 80 -5.57 -4.59 15.88
C GLU A 80 -6.26 -3.43 16.66
N ASN A 81 -7.58 -3.27 16.47
CA ASN A 81 -8.43 -2.21 17.06
C ASN A 81 -8.28 -0.80 16.45
N ALA A 82 -7.61 -0.69 15.31
CA ALA A 82 -7.54 0.53 14.51
C ALA A 82 -8.20 0.30 13.15
N TYR A 83 -8.82 1.31 12.54
CA TYR A 83 -9.41 1.18 11.21
C TYR A 83 -8.44 1.69 10.16
N TRP A 84 -8.04 0.85 9.22
CA TRP A 84 -7.04 1.20 8.21
C TRP A 84 -7.66 1.19 6.82
N ILE A 85 -7.28 2.17 6.00
CA ILE A 85 -7.48 2.15 4.55
C ILE A 85 -6.13 2.04 3.85
N GLY A 86 -6.09 1.51 2.64
CA GLY A 86 -4.82 1.37 1.93
C GLY A 86 -4.90 0.73 0.56
N PHE A 87 -3.72 0.43 0.02
CA PHE A 87 -3.50 -0.11 -1.32
C PHE A 87 -2.36 -1.14 -1.31
N ASP A 88 -2.32 -2.00 -2.33
CA ASP A 88 -1.24 -2.96 -2.56
C ASP A 88 -0.42 -2.62 -3.83
N CYS A 89 0.83 -3.08 -3.88
CA CYS A 89 1.69 -2.95 -5.06
C CYS A 89 1.80 -4.26 -5.85
N ALA A 90 0.66 -4.88 -6.18
CA ALA A 90 0.57 -6.03 -7.08
C ALA A 90 -0.37 -5.81 -8.27
N HIS A 91 -0.41 -4.58 -8.78
CA HIS A 91 -1.18 -4.21 -9.96
C HIS A 91 -0.47 -4.62 -11.25
N SER A 92 -1.19 -4.53 -12.38
CA SER A 92 -0.60 -4.75 -13.71
C SER A 92 0.55 -3.78 -13.95
N GLY A 93 1.76 -4.32 -14.12
CA GLY A 93 3.00 -3.52 -14.28
C GLY A 93 3.85 -3.44 -13.00
N ASP A 94 3.38 -3.99 -11.89
CA ASP A 94 4.17 -4.08 -10.66
C ASP A 94 5.01 -5.36 -10.63
N LEU A 95 6.27 -5.21 -10.24
CA LEU A 95 7.15 -6.34 -10.01
C LEU A 95 7.03 -6.78 -8.55
N CYS A 96 6.56 -8.00 -8.33
CA CYS A 96 6.57 -8.65 -7.02
C CYS A 96 7.95 -9.28 -6.75
N PRO A 97 8.58 -9.04 -5.59
CA PRO A 97 9.88 -9.63 -5.25
C PRO A 97 9.90 -11.15 -5.18
N ALA A 98 8.77 -11.78 -4.89
CA ALA A 98 8.65 -13.21 -4.78
C ALA A 98 7.49 -13.76 -5.59
N TYR A 99 7.62 -15.01 -6.01
CA TYR A 99 6.54 -15.76 -6.64
C TYR A 99 6.51 -17.18 -6.06
N PRO A 100 5.34 -17.85 -6.08
CA PRO A 100 5.25 -19.26 -5.78
C PRO A 100 6.14 -20.08 -6.71
N GLU A 101 6.71 -21.17 -6.21
CA GLU A 101 7.54 -22.06 -7.04
C GLU A 101 6.75 -22.56 -8.26
N GLY A 102 7.37 -22.49 -9.44
CA GLY A 102 6.73 -22.87 -10.71
C GLY A 102 5.81 -21.80 -11.33
N GLY A 103 5.64 -20.64 -10.70
CA GLY A 103 4.93 -19.50 -11.28
C GLY A 103 5.63 -18.94 -12.51
N GLN A 104 4.89 -18.69 -13.59
CA GLN A 104 5.42 -17.95 -14.74
C GLN A 104 5.54 -16.47 -14.37
N ILE A 105 6.76 -15.94 -14.49
CA ILE A 105 7.02 -14.52 -14.28
C ILE A 105 6.92 -13.82 -15.63
N PHE A 106 5.79 -13.17 -15.88
CA PHE A 106 5.65 -12.25 -17.01
C PHE A 106 6.27 -10.91 -16.61
N ARG A 107 7.29 -10.46 -17.36
CA ARG A 107 7.94 -9.16 -17.17
C ARG A 107 7.98 -8.42 -18.49
N TRP A 108 7.48 -7.20 -18.47
CA TRP A 108 7.58 -6.25 -19.57
C TRP A 108 8.66 -5.21 -19.24
N SER A 109 9.22 -4.59 -20.26
CA SER A 109 10.29 -3.59 -20.08
C SER A 109 9.85 -2.35 -19.28
N GLY A 110 8.55 -2.13 -19.14
CA GLY A 110 7.97 -1.03 -18.35
C GLY A 110 7.63 -1.40 -16.90
N ASP A 111 7.72 -2.66 -16.51
CA ASP A 111 7.32 -3.08 -15.18
C ASP A 111 8.32 -2.56 -14.13
N SER A 112 7.81 -2.21 -12.95
CA SER A 112 8.63 -1.59 -11.90
C SER A 112 8.31 -2.16 -10.52
N TYR A 113 9.34 -2.32 -9.69
CA TYR A 113 9.17 -2.61 -8.27
C TYR A 113 8.85 -1.31 -7.54
N LYS A 114 7.81 -1.32 -6.71
CA LYS A 114 7.42 -0.19 -5.87
C LYS A 114 8.17 -0.27 -4.56
N THR A 115 9.09 0.67 -4.34
CA THR A 115 9.97 0.70 -3.18
C THR A 115 9.25 1.25 -1.94
N MET A 116 9.85 1.10 -0.76
CA MET A 116 9.33 1.72 0.48
C MET A 116 9.09 3.23 0.30
N GLY A 117 10.02 3.95 -0.34
CA GLY A 117 9.86 5.39 -0.59
C GLY A 117 8.73 5.74 -1.57
N TYR A 118 8.46 4.89 -2.56
CA TYR A 118 7.31 5.06 -3.45
C TYR A 118 6.00 4.89 -2.68
N VAL A 119 5.91 3.84 -1.85
CA VAL A 119 4.71 3.57 -1.04
C VAL A 119 4.49 4.67 0.00
N GLU A 120 5.55 5.14 0.66
CA GLU A 120 5.49 6.28 1.57
C GLU A 120 4.92 7.54 0.88
N GLN A 121 5.38 7.84 -0.33
CA GLN A 121 4.91 9.00 -1.09
C GLN A 121 3.41 8.89 -1.44
N ASN A 122 2.95 7.71 -1.87
CA ASN A 122 1.52 7.49 -2.17
C ASN A 122 0.65 7.57 -0.90
N ILE A 123 1.15 7.08 0.25
CA ILE A 123 0.47 7.27 1.53
C ILE A 123 0.32 8.76 1.86
N LYS A 124 1.38 9.56 1.65
CA LYS A 124 1.32 11.00 1.89
C LYS A 124 0.33 11.70 0.98
N GLU A 125 0.26 11.31 -0.30
CA GLU A 125 -0.71 11.84 -1.25
C GLU A 125 -2.16 11.54 -0.84
N ILE A 126 -2.43 10.34 -0.33
CA ILE A 126 -3.74 9.99 0.26
C ILE A 126 -4.08 10.92 1.43
N VAL A 127 -3.15 11.08 2.38
CA VAL A 127 -3.37 11.94 3.56
C VAL A 127 -3.54 13.40 3.17
N ASP A 128 -2.71 13.90 2.24
CA ASP A 128 -2.81 15.28 1.73
C ASP A 128 -4.18 15.50 1.07
N PHE A 129 -4.64 14.57 0.24
CA PHE A 129 -5.96 14.64 -0.38
C PHE A 129 -7.10 14.69 0.65
N MET A 130 -7.08 13.81 1.66
CA MET A 130 -8.11 13.78 2.70
C MET A 130 -8.12 15.07 3.53
N GLU A 131 -6.95 15.63 3.84
CA GLU A 131 -6.83 16.84 4.65
C GLU A 131 -7.13 18.12 3.88
N ASP A 132 -6.80 18.18 2.59
CA ASP A 132 -6.94 19.38 1.77
C ASP A 132 -8.33 19.47 1.10
N SER A 133 -9.10 18.37 1.09
CA SER A 133 -10.49 18.32 0.59
C SER A 133 -11.55 18.70 1.64
N LYS A 134 -11.14 19.18 2.81
CA LYS A 134 -12.02 19.63 3.90
C LYS A 134 -12.68 20.99 3.66
#